data_AF-A0A9C8K9T2-F1
#
_entry.id   AF-A0A9C8K9T2-F1
#
_cell.length_a   1.000
_cell.length_b   1.000
_cell.length_c   1.000
_cell.angle_alpha   90.00
_cell.angle_beta   90.00
_cell.angle_gamma   90.00
#
_symmetry.space_group_name_H-M   'P 1'
#
loop_
_entity.id
_entity.type
_entity.pdbx_description
1 polymer ?
#
loop_
_entity_poly.entity_id
_entity_poly.type
_entity_poly.pdbx_seq_one_letter_code
_entity_poly.pdbx_strand_id
1 'polypeptide(L)'
;MDDFDFKNVFVGEESITNVKGHIGEDLSRLDGLTPDEVPYPAVISLEDQLANAKLLFAKYEKHIEGLMVEARGLVVNDDITVKRATNMVATVTKLVKKLADEKQRIISAQSSFVSSVHGLVLPSTKQLTNVKKEINDKIGNYEYLEILKRRKEAKRLADETTKKQAEFDRMADDAKVERVELPKMVVPVKREPVRSEAGSTSTKMVWTFEIEDWSKVERKHLEQIAKIAVETKPKDSEHHLVINKVFKPMVVAGIRIIPGVRVYEKPVVSVRAA
;
A
#
# COMPACT_ATOMS: atom_id res chain seq x y z
N MET A 1 10.42 -8.43 2.87
CA MET A 1 9.77 -8.40 1.54
C MET A 1 9.05 -7.08 1.56
N ASP A 2 9.81 -6.04 1.21
CA ASP A 2 9.51 -4.70 1.69
C ASP A 2 8.73 -4.01 0.58
N ASP A 3 7.40 -4.14 0.68
CA ASP A 3 6.51 -3.14 0.11
C ASP A 3 6.91 -1.82 0.76
N PHE A 4 7.40 -0.88 -0.06
CA PHE A 4 7.66 0.49 0.39
C PHE A 4 6.31 1.13 0.70
N ASP A 5 5.83 0.90 1.91
CA ASP A 5 4.52 1.30 2.39
C ASP A 5 4.56 2.78 2.80
N PHE A 6 4.29 3.65 1.83
CA PHE A 6 4.16 5.11 2.04
C PHE A 6 3.07 5.47 3.05
N LYS A 7 2.24 4.53 3.50
CA LYS A 7 1.16 4.81 4.47
C LYS A 7 1.65 5.02 5.91
N ASN A 8 2.86 4.61 6.26
CA ASN A 8 3.34 4.65 7.65
C ASN A 8 4.29 5.80 7.98
N VAL A 9 4.56 6.73 7.05
CA VAL A 9 5.61 7.73 7.30
C VAL A 9 5.08 8.97 8.02
N PHE A 10 3.85 9.44 7.80
CA PHE A 10 3.28 10.53 8.61
C PHE A 10 1.75 10.48 8.63
N VAL A 11 1.18 9.84 9.66
CA VAL A 11 -0.27 9.88 9.93
C VAL A 11 -0.58 11.19 10.66
N GLY A 12 -1.30 12.07 9.97
CA GLY A 12 -1.81 13.33 10.50
C GLY A 12 -2.72 14.00 9.46
N GLU A 13 -3.69 13.26 8.92
CA GLU A 13 -4.72 13.82 8.05
C GLU A 13 -5.75 14.58 8.90
N GLU A 14 -5.61 15.91 8.97
CA GLU A 14 -6.78 16.78 9.09
C GLU A 14 -7.01 17.48 7.75
N SER A 15 -8.18 17.21 7.18
CA SER A 15 -8.67 17.76 5.93
C SER A 15 -8.86 19.27 6.02
N ILE A 16 -8.11 20.04 5.24
CA ILE A 16 -8.43 21.45 4.98
C ILE A 16 -8.90 21.57 3.54
N THR A 17 -10.21 21.75 3.40
CA THR A 17 -10.91 22.13 2.18
C THR A 17 -10.67 23.61 1.84
N ASN A 18 -10.63 23.89 0.53
CA ASN A 18 -10.86 25.18 -0.13
C ASN A 18 -9.82 26.30 0.06
N VAL A 19 -8.96 26.49 -0.96
CA VAL A 19 -8.67 27.83 -1.51
C VAL A 19 -8.63 27.73 -3.03
N LYS A 20 -9.67 28.25 -3.68
CA LYS A 20 -9.76 28.43 -5.13
C LYS A 20 -9.17 29.80 -5.46
N GLY A 21 -7.87 29.87 -5.68
CA GLY A 21 -7.18 31.08 -6.14
C GLY A 21 -6.93 31.01 -7.64
N HIS A 22 -7.48 31.97 -8.39
CA HIS A 22 -7.15 32.21 -9.79
C HIS A 22 -5.68 32.58 -9.91
N ILE A 23 -4.89 31.77 -10.61
CA ILE A 23 -3.60 32.18 -11.17
C ILE A 23 -3.70 31.94 -12.67
N GLY A 24 -4.24 32.96 -13.35
CA GLY A 24 -4.12 33.06 -14.79
C GLY A 24 -2.90 33.90 -15.08
N GLU A 25 -1.75 33.28 -15.31
CA GLU A 25 -0.60 33.92 -15.92
C GLU A 25 0.22 32.87 -16.69
N ASP A 26 0.06 32.94 -18.01
CA ASP A 26 1.03 32.69 -19.07
C ASP A 26 2.02 31.51 -18.91
N LEU A 27 1.52 30.28 -19.12
CA LEU A 27 2.33 29.05 -19.21
C LEU A 27 2.93 28.78 -20.61
N SER A 28 2.88 29.74 -21.53
CA SER A 28 3.28 29.54 -22.93
C SER A 28 4.80 29.63 -23.19
N ARG A 29 5.62 29.77 -22.14
CA ARG A 29 7.06 30.09 -22.25
C ARG A 29 8.04 29.09 -21.59
N LEU A 30 7.59 27.87 -21.29
CA LEU A 30 8.41 26.83 -20.62
C LEU A 30 8.65 25.59 -21.49
N ASP A 31 8.61 25.70 -22.82
CA ASP A 31 9.13 24.66 -23.72
C ASP A 31 10.66 24.79 -23.83
N GLY A 32 11.39 24.18 -22.89
CA GLY A 32 12.85 24.01 -23.04
C GLY A 32 13.71 23.94 -21.78
N LEU A 33 13.16 24.13 -20.58
CA LEU A 33 13.94 24.03 -19.34
C LEU A 33 13.84 22.61 -18.77
N THR A 34 14.98 21.93 -18.63
CA THR A 34 15.08 20.68 -17.88
C THR A 34 14.78 20.97 -16.40
N PRO A 35 14.19 20.02 -15.64
CA PRO A 35 13.79 20.23 -14.24
C PRO A 35 14.92 20.65 -13.27
N ASP A 36 16.18 20.57 -13.70
CA ASP A 36 17.36 20.72 -12.84
C ASP A 36 17.88 22.16 -12.69
N GLU A 37 17.33 23.13 -13.41
CA GLU A 37 17.87 24.52 -13.44
C GLU A 37 17.08 25.56 -12.62
N VAL A 38 16.09 25.14 -11.82
CA VAL A 38 15.32 26.11 -11.01
C VAL A 38 16.10 26.45 -9.72
N PRO A 39 16.47 27.73 -9.48
CA PRO A 39 17.15 28.11 -8.24
C PRO A 39 16.20 27.90 -7.06
N TYR A 40 16.58 27.02 -6.12
CA TYR A 40 15.81 26.82 -4.90
C TYR A 40 15.87 28.09 -4.02
N PRO A 41 14.76 28.50 -3.40
CA PRO A 41 14.77 29.62 -2.46
C PRO A 41 15.73 29.32 -1.30
N ALA A 42 16.38 30.37 -0.78
CA ALA A 42 17.34 30.26 0.32
C ALA A 42 16.71 29.53 1.52
N VAL A 43 17.15 28.30 1.76
CA VAL A 43 16.73 27.49 2.90
C VAL A 43 17.40 28.08 4.13
N ILE A 44 16.62 28.64 5.06
CA ILE A 44 17.12 29.02 6.39
C ILE A 44 17.68 27.73 7.02
N SER A 45 18.95 27.75 7.43
CA SER A 45 19.60 26.57 8.01
C SER A 45 18.80 26.02 9.19
N LEU A 46 18.69 24.69 9.28
CA LEU A 46 18.01 24.02 10.39
C LEU A 46 18.60 24.43 11.75
N GLU A 47 19.90 24.71 11.78
CA GLU A 47 20.63 25.16 12.97
C GLU A 47 20.14 26.54 13.44
N ASP A 48 19.88 27.46 12.50
CA ASP A 48 19.36 28.79 12.80
C ASP A 48 17.91 28.73 13.29
N GLN A 49 17.10 27.85 12.70
CA GLN A 49 15.72 27.62 13.13
C GLN A 49 15.67 27.06 14.56
N LEU A 50 16.56 26.13 14.89
CA LEU A 50 16.68 25.55 16.22
C LEU A 50 17.19 26.58 17.24
N ALA A 51 18.17 27.41 16.87
CA ALA A 51 18.67 28.49 17.72
C ALA A 51 17.58 29.51 18.06
N ASN A 52 16.77 29.90 17.07
CA ASN A 52 15.62 30.79 17.28
C ASN A 52 14.55 30.16 18.17
N ALA A 53 14.25 28.87 18.00
CA ALA A 53 13.32 28.16 18.88
C ALA A 53 13.81 28.13 20.33
N LYS A 54 15.11 27.86 20.56
CA LYS A 54 15.71 27.90 21.90
C LYS A 54 15.55 29.27 22.55
N LEU A 55 15.80 30.36 21.81
CA LEU A 55 15.63 31.72 22.34
C LEU A 55 14.16 32.02 22.71
N LEU A 56 13.20 31.56 21.89
CA LEU A 56 11.77 31.71 22.17
C LEU A 56 11.33 30.94 23.42
N PHE A 57 11.92 29.77 23.69
CA PHE A 57 11.60 28.98 24.88
C PHE A 57 12.32 29.45 26.15
N ALA A 58 13.49 30.10 26.03
CA ALA A 58 14.25 30.64 27.16
C ALA A 58 13.44 31.62 28.04
N LYS A 59 12.44 32.32 27.47
CA LYS A 59 11.54 33.21 28.23
C LYS A 59 10.66 32.47 29.25
N TYR A 60 10.40 31.18 29.04
CA TYR A 60 9.59 30.36 29.93
C TYR A 60 10.43 29.65 31.00
N GLU A 61 11.73 29.43 30.77
CA GLU A 61 12.62 28.74 31.71
C GLU A 61 12.65 29.44 33.07
N LYS A 62 12.78 30.77 33.09
CA LYS A 62 12.74 31.56 34.34
C LYS A 62 11.41 31.42 35.10
N HIS A 63 10.30 31.30 34.37
CA HIS A 63 8.97 31.15 34.99
C HIS A 63 8.77 29.74 35.55
N ILE A 64 9.31 28.73 34.87
CA ILE A 64 9.32 27.33 35.33
C ILE A 64 10.17 27.22 36.59
N GLU A 65 11.37 27.80 36.60
CA GLU A 65 12.27 27.77 37.76
C GLU A 65 11.62 28.42 38.99
N GLY A 66 10.96 29.58 38.82
CA GLY A 66 10.19 30.23 39.88
C GLY A 66 9.08 29.34 40.45
N LEU A 67 8.27 28.73 39.57
CA LEU A 67 7.21 27.80 39.98
C LEU A 67 7.76 26.55 40.67
N MET A 68 8.92 26.06 40.27
CA MET A 68 9.57 24.91 40.92
C MET A 68 10.03 25.25 42.34
N VAL A 69 10.59 26.44 42.57
CA VAL A 69 10.97 26.91 43.91
C VAL A 69 9.73 27.09 44.78
N GLU A 70 8.68 27.73 44.25
CA GLU A 70 7.40 27.89 44.96
C GLU A 70 6.76 26.55 45.31
N ALA A 71 6.77 25.59 44.39
CA ALA A 71 6.22 24.26 44.61
C ALA A 71 7.00 23.47 45.67
N ARG A 72 8.34 23.58 45.69
CA ARG A 72 9.18 22.93 46.71
C ARG A 72 8.94 23.49 48.12
N GLY A 73 8.64 24.79 48.23
CA GLY A 73 8.33 25.44 49.51
C GLY A 73 6.89 25.30 49.97
N LEU A 74 6.01 24.68 49.16
CA LEU A 74 4.60 24.57 49.48
C LEU A 74 4.35 23.40 50.43
N VAL A 75 3.83 23.71 51.62
CA VAL A 75 3.31 22.73 52.58
C VAL A 75 1.80 22.95 52.72
N VAL A 76 1.01 21.88 52.58
CA VAL A 76 -0.46 21.94 52.57
C VAL A 76 -1.00 21.37 53.87
N ASN A 77 -1.48 22.25 54.76
CA ASN A 77 -1.97 21.89 56.10
C ASN A 77 -3.35 22.48 56.43
N ASP A 78 -3.86 23.40 55.62
CA ASP A 78 -5.12 24.14 55.86
C ASP A 78 -5.85 24.45 54.54
N ASP A 79 -7.11 24.86 54.62
CA ASP A 79 -7.92 25.19 53.44
C ASP A 79 -7.34 26.35 52.62
N ILE A 80 -6.57 27.25 53.23
CA ILE A 80 -5.92 28.37 52.57
C ILE A 80 -4.75 27.87 51.70
N THR A 81 -3.91 26.98 52.22
CA THR A 81 -2.81 26.35 51.48
C THR A 81 -3.33 25.43 50.38
N VAL A 82 -4.46 24.75 50.56
CA VAL A 82 -5.13 23.98 49.50
C VAL A 82 -5.57 24.88 48.34
N LYS A 83 -6.17 26.04 48.61
CA LYS A 83 -6.54 27.02 47.57
C LYS A 83 -5.32 27.55 46.83
N ARG A 84 -4.22 27.84 47.55
CA ARG A 84 -2.95 28.27 46.94
C ARG A 84 -2.35 27.17 46.04
N ALA A 85 -2.34 25.92 46.50
CA ALA A 85 -1.90 24.77 45.73
C ALA A 85 -2.70 24.62 44.44
N THR A 86 -4.02 24.73 44.54
CA THR A 86 -4.95 24.62 43.40
C THR A 86 -4.69 25.73 42.36
N ASN A 87 -4.47 26.97 42.82
CA ASN A 87 -4.11 28.08 41.93
C ASN A 87 -2.77 27.85 41.22
N MET A 88 -1.78 27.31 41.93
CA MET A 88 -0.47 26.97 41.36
C MET A 88 -0.56 25.84 40.33
N VAL A 89 -1.41 24.82 40.57
CA VAL A 89 -1.69 23.79 39.56
C VAL A 89 -2.32 24.44 38.32
N ALA A 90 -3.30 25.33 38.50
CA ALA A 90 -3.95 26.03 37.38
C ALA A 90 -2.97 26.90 36.57
N THR A 91 -2.01 27.57 37.22
CA THR A 91 -0.97 28.35 36.51
C THR A 91 -0.01 27.45 35.74
N VAL A 92 0.43 26.33 36.33
CA VAL A 92 1.25 25.32 35.65
C VAL A 92 0.52 24.76 34.42
N THR A 93 -0.75 24.38 34.54
CA THR A 93 -1.54 23.89 33.40
C THR A 93 -1.64 24.93 32.28
N LYS A 94 -1.86 26.21 32.60
CA LYS A 94 -1.86 27.30 31.60
C LYS A 94 -0.51 27.46 30.93
N LEU A 95 0.59 27.33 31.66
CA LEU A 95 1.95 27.43 31.13
C LEU A 95 2.27 26.28 30.17
N VAL A 96 1.92 25.05 30.55
CA VAL A 96 2.07 23.86 29.70
C VAL A 96 1.30 24.02 28.39
N LYS A 97 0.05 24.53 28.45
CA LYS A 97 -0.73 24.81 27.25
C LYS A 97 -0.05 25.85 26.35
N LYS A 98 0.43 26.96 26.92
CA LYS A 98 1.17 27.99 26.15
C LYS A 98 2.43 27.45 25.47
N LEU A 99 3.18 26.56 26.14
CA LEU A 99 4.35 25.91 25.54
C LEU A 99 3.95 24.99 24.38
N ALA A 100 2.85 24.25 24.52
CA ALA A 100 2.34 23.40 23.46
C ALA A 100 1.84 24.22 22.25
N ASP A 101 1.14 25.33 22.49
CA ASP A 101 0.67 26.24 21.45
C ASP A 101 1.84 26.91 20.70
N GLU A 102 2.87 27.36 21.42
CA GLU A 102 4.05 27.98 20.81
C GLU A 102 4.88 26.94 20.03
N LYS A 103 5.02 25.71 20.55
CA LYS A 103 5.61 24.58 19.80
C LYS A 103 4.83 24.33 18.50
N GLN A 104 3.50 24.27 18.59
CA GLN A 104 2.65 24.04 17.42
C GLN A 104 2.76 25.19 16.42
N ARG A 105 2.83 26.44 16.90
CA ARG A 105 3.02 27.62 16.05
C ARG A 105 4.32 27.54 15.24
N ILE A 106 5.44 27.18 15.88
CA ILE A 106 6.74 27.03 15.20
C ILE A 106 6.69 25.93 14.13
N ILE A 107 6.06 24.79 14.44
CA ILE A 107 6.02 23.63 13.52
C ILE A 107 4.96 23.79 12.42
N SER A 108 3.87 24.52 12.69
CA SER A 108 2.69 24.60 11.83
C SER A 108 3.03 25.02 10.39
N ALA A 109 3.82 26.08 10.20
CA ALA A 109 4.21 26.59 8.88
C ALA A 109 4.99 25.55 8.04
N GLN A 110 5.90 24.81 8.68
CA GLN A 110 6.67 23.75 8.03
C GLN A 110 5.78 22.54 7.73
N SER A 111 4.93 22.14 8.68
CA SER A 111 3.99 21.03 8.48
C SER A 111 2.98 21.31 7.37
N SER A 112 2.50 22.55 7.24
CA SER A 112 1.59 22.96 6.16
C SER A 112 2.29 22.98 4.82
N PHE A 113 3.56 23.41 4.76
CA PHE A 113 4.35 23.36 3.53
C PHE A 113 4.56 21.91 3.07
N VAL A 114 4.99 21.01 3.96
CA VAL A 114 5.16 19.58 3.66
C VAL A 114 3.84 18.96 3.17
N SER A 115 2.74 19.27 3.84
CA SER A 115 1.40 18.79 3.44
C SER A 115 0.99 19.33 2.06
N SER A 116 1.36 20.58 1.73
CA SER A 116 1.05 21.20 0.44
C SER A 116 1.89 20.59 -0.69
N VAL A 117 3.19 20.39 -0.46
CA VAL A 117 4.07 19.70 -1.41
C VAL A 117 3.63 18.26 -1.62
N HIS A 118 3.24 17.56 -0.55
CA HIS A 118 2.67 16.22 -0.66
C HIS A 118 1.38 16.23 -1.50
N GLY A 119 0.47 17.16 -1.23
CA GLY A 119 -0.76 17.36 -2.00
C GLY A 119 -0.51 17.67 -3.46
N LEU A 120 0.55 18.40 -3.79
CA LEU A 120 0.97 18.70 -5.16
C LEU A 120 1.48 17.45 -5.90
N VAL A 121 2.25 16.60 -5.23
CA VAL A 121 2.88 15.41 -5.83
C VAL A 121 1.90 14.22 -5.90
N LEU A 122 0.93 14.15 -4.98
CA LEU A 122 0.02 13.01 -4.83
C LEU A 122 -0.78 12.66 -6.10
N PRO A 123 -1.37 13.61 -6.86
CA PRO A 123 -2.04 13.30 -8.13
C PRO A 123 -1.11 12.64 -9.15
N SER A 124 0.11 13.18 -9.31
CA SER A 124 1.12 12.65 -10.22
C SER A 124 1.58 11.25 -9.81
N THR A 125 1.83 11.02 -8.51
CA THR A 125 2.16 9.69 -7.99
C THR A 125 1.02 8.69 -8.20
N LYS A 126 -0.24 9.11 -8.02
CA LYS A 126 -1.41 8.27 -8.30
C LYS A 126 -1.51 7.91 -9.79
N GLN A 127 -1.30 8.88 -10.68
CA GLN A 127 -1.28 8.63 -12.13
C GLN A 127 -0.18 7.63 -12.53
N LEU A 128 1.05 7.83 -12.05
CA LEU A 128 2.17 6.90 -12.30
C LEU A 128 1.89 5.50 -11.75
N THR A 129 1.27 5.41 -10.57
CA THR A 129 0.86 4.11 -9.98
C THR A 129 -0.19 3.41 -10.84
N ASN A 130 -1.15 4.16 -11.41
CA ASN A 130 -2.15 3.62 -12.32
C ASN A 130 -1.52 3.15 -13.64
N VAL A 131 -0.59 3.91 -14.21
CA VAL A 131 0.17 3.51 -15.41
C VAL A 131 0.95 2.23 -15.15
N LYS A 132 1.67 2.15 -14.02
CA LYS A 132 2.39 0.94 -13.60
C LYS A 132 1.46 -0.26 -13.48
N LYS A 133 0.28 -0.07 -12.88
CA LYS A 133 -0.74 -1.13 -12.77
C LYS A 133 -1.21 -1.60 -14.14
N GLU A 134 -1.55 -0.67 -15.04
CA GLU A 134 -2.02 -0.99 -16.38
C GLU A 134 -0.98 -1.77 -17.20
N ILE A 135 0.31 -1.38 -17.10
CA ILE A 135 1.41 -2.10 -17.73
C ILE A 135 1.52 -3.53 -17.18
N ASN A 136 1.50 -3.69 -15.86
CA ASN A 136 1.56 -5.01 -15.22
C ASN A 136 0.35 -5.89 -15.59
N ASP A 137 -0.85 -5.32 -15.69
CA ASP A 137 -2.05 -6.04 -16.13
C ASP A 137 -1.92 -6.49 -17.59
N LYS A 138 -1.36 -5.66 -18.49
CA LYS A 138 -1.08 -6.03 -19.88
C LYS A 138 -0.05 -7.16 -19.98
N ILE A 139 1.04 -7.09 -19.22
CA ILE A 139 2.06 -8.16 -19.18
C ILE A 139 1.42 -9.46 -18.66
N GLY A 140 0.67 -9.40 -17.55
CA GLY A 140 0.00 -10.56 -17.00
C GLY A 140 -1.04 -11.19 -17.96
N ASN A 141 -1.80 -10.36 -18.70
CA ASN A 141 -2.73 -10.86 -19.71
C ASN A 141 -2.01 -11.55 -20.88
N TYR A 142 -0.90 -10.99 -21.35
CA TYR A 142 -0.09 -11.62 -22.39
C TYR A 142 0.42 -13.00 -21.94
N GLU A 143 0.98 -13.09 -20.73
CA GLU A 143 1.47 -14.37 -20.18
C GLU A 143 0.34 -15.38 -19.99
N TYR A 144 -0.82 -14.94 -19.54
CA TYR A 144 -2.01 -15.78 -19.42
C TYR A 144 -2.45 -16.35 -20.77
N LEU A 145 -2.53 -15.51 -21.81
CA LEU A 145 -2.87 -15.93 -23.17
C LEU A 145 -1.85 -16.93 -23.72
N GLU A 146 -0.57 -16.73 -23.40
CA GLU A 146 0.48 -17.64 -23.82
C GLU A 146 0.41 -18.99 -23.11
N ILE A 147 0.16 -19.00 -21.80
CA ILE A 147 -0.08 -20.23 -21.03
C ILE A 147 -1.29 -20.97 -21.61
N LEU A 148 -2.38 -20.27 -21.96
CA LEU A 148 -3.55 -20.87 -22.60
C LEU A 148 -3.22 -21.49 -23.97
N LYS A 149 -2.45 -20.81 -24.82
CA LYS A 149 -2.00 -21.35 -26.12
C LYS A 149 -1.22 -22.64 -25.92
N ARG A 150 -0.23 -22.62 -25.02
CA ARG A 150 0.57 -23.81 -24.68
C ARG A 150 -0.28 -24.97 -24.16
N ARG A 151 -1.26 -24.69 -23.27
CA ARG A 151 -2.17 -25.72 -22.75
C ARG A 151 -3.04 -26.33 -23.87
N LYS A 152 -3.53 -25.52 -24.80
CA LYS A 152 -4.31 -26.00 -25.96
C LYS A 152 -3.46 -26.85 -26.90
N GLU A 153 -2.24 -26.42 -27.22
CA GLU A 153 -1.31 -27.18 -28.06
C GLU A 153 -0.92 -28.50 -27.42
N ALA A 154 -0.58 -28.50 -26.13
CA ALA A 154 -0.28 -29.70 -25.36
C ALA A 154 -1.47 -30.68 -25.35
N LYS A 155 -2.70 -30.18 -25.16
CA LYS A 155 -3.91 -31.01 -25.21
C LYS A 155 -4.11 -31.62 -26.60
N ARG A 156 -3.98 -30.82 -27.66
CA ARG A 156 -4.11 -31.31 -29.05
C ARG A 156 -3.09 -32.41 -29.34
N LEU A 157 -1.85 -32.22 -28.91
CA LEU A 157 -0.77 -33.19 -29.13
C LEU A 157 -0.99 -34.47 -28.32
N ALA A 158 -1.52 -34.36 -27.10
CA ALA A 158 -1.92 -35.52 -26.29
C ALA A 158 -3.09 -36.28 -26.92
N ASP A 159 -4.11 -35.57 -27.43
CA ASP A 159 -5.25 -36.17 -28.13
C ASP A 159 -4.81 -36.86 -29.43
N GLU A 160 -3.85 -36.29 -30.18
CA GLU A 160 -3.26 -36.93 -31.37
C GLU A 160 -2.41 -38.16 -31.01
N THR A 161 -1.62 -38.08 -29.94
CA THR A 161 -0.78 -39.19 -29.48
C THR A 161 -1.65 -40.35 -28.98
N THR A 162 -2.72 -40.07 -28.23
CA THR A 162 -3.65 -41.09 -27.74
C THR A 162 -4.42 -41.76 -28.88
N LYS A 163 -4.85 -41.00 -29.90
CA LYS A 163 -5.46 -41.57 -31.11
C LYS A 163 -4.50 -42.49 -31.86
N LYS A 164 -3.27 -42.04 -32.09
CA LYS A 164 -2.23 -42.87 -32.75
C LYS A 164 -1.93 -44.12 -31.93
N GLN A 165 -1.78 -43.99 -30.61
CA GLN A 165 -1.59 -45.14 -29.73
C GLN A 165 -2.75 -46.13 -29.84
N ALA A 166 -4.00 -45.66 -29.85
CA ALA A 166 -5.16 -46.53 -30.01
C ALA A 166 -5.20 -47.23 -31.38
N GLU A 167 -4.70 -46.61 -32.46
CA GLU A 167 -4.55 -47.26 -33.77
C GLU A 167 -3.44 -48.33 -33.75
N PHE A 168 -2.27 -48.02 -33.18
CA PHE A 168 -1.18 -48.99 -33.02
C PHE A 168 -1.58 -50.17 -32.12
N ASP A 169 -2.31 -49.89 -31.05
CA ASP A 169 -2.84 -50.91 -30.14
C ASP A 169 -3.78 -51.88 -30.89
N ARG A 170 -4.68 -51.37 -31.74
CA ARG A 170 -5.56 -52.21 -32.58
C ARG A 170 -4.79 -53.05 -33.58
N MET A 171 -3.78 -52.47 -34.25
CA MET A 171 -2.95 -53.22 -35.20
C MET A 171 -2.11 -54.30 -34.51
N ALA A 172 -1.63 -54.03 -33.30
CA ALA A 172 -0.89 -55.01 -32.49
C ALA A 172 -1.80 -56.16 -32.04
N ASP A 173 -3.03 -55.86 -31.64
CA ASP A 173 -4.06 -56.86 -31.27
C ASP A 173 -4.40 -57.76 -32.47
N ASP A 174 -4.62 -57.18 -33.66
CA ASP A 174 -4.90 -57.92 -34.91
C ASP A 174 -3.72 -58.80 -35.34
N ALA A 175 -2.49 -58.30 -35.17
CA ALA A 175 -1.26 -59.03 -35.52
C ALA A 175 -0.78 -60.00 -34.43
N LYS A 176 -1.40 -60.01 -33.23
CA LYS A 176 -0.95 -60.73 -32.03
C LYS A 176 0.51 -60.44 -31.65
N VAL A 177 0.95 -59.20 -31.86
CA VAL A 177 2.30 -58.73 -31.52
C VAL A 177 2.23 -57.88 -30.24
N GLU A 178 3.31 -57.82 -29.49
CA GLU A 178 3.39 -57.04 -28.26
C GLU A 178 3.18 -55.54 -28.50
N ARG A 179 2.41 -54.90 -27.61
CA ARG A 179 2.03 -53.49 -27.72
C ARG A 179 3.25 -52.58 -27.55
N VAL A 180 3.50 -51.70 -28.52
CA VAL A 180 4.58 -50.70 -28.46
C VAL A 180 4.02 -49.37 -27.96
N GLU A 181 4.54 -48.86 -26.84
CA GLU A 181 4.18 -47.54 -26.32
C GLU A 181 4.92 -46.43 -27.10
N LEU A 182 4.16 -45.51 -27.70
CA LEU A 182 4.72 -44.33 -28.35
C LEU A 182 5.26 -43.35 -27.29
N PRO A 183 6.43 -42.74 -27.54
CA PRO A 183 6.96 -41.72 -26.65
C PRO A 183 6.01 -40.50 -26.61
N LYS A 184 5.63 -40.09 -25.39
CA LYS A 184 4.77 -38.92 -25.18
C LYS A 184 5.47 -37.67 -25.70
N MET A 185 4.86 -36.98 -26.67
CA MET A 185 5.38 -35.70 -27.13
C MET A 185 5.22 -34.63 -26.03
N VAL A 186 6.33 -34.03 -25.61
CA VAL A 186 6.36 -33.01 -24.56
C VAL A 186 6.54 -31.63 -25.19
N VAL A 187 5.69 -30.66 -24.81
CA VAL A 187 5.88 -29.25 -25.19
C VAL A 187 7.07 -28.68 -24.38
N PRO A 188 8.08 -28.07 -25.00
CA PRO A 188 9.22 -27.50 -24.27
C PRO A 188 8.78 -26.40 -23.30
N VAL A 189 9.15 -26.52 -22.02
CA VAL A 189 8.83 -25.54 -20.98
C VAL A 189 10.09 -25.09 -20.25
N LYS A 190 10.59 -23.90 -20.61
CA LYS A 190 11.11 -22.90 -19.65
C LYS A 190 11.43 -21.61 -20.41
N ARG A 191 10.78 -20.51 -20.02
CA ARG A 191 11.27 -19.17 -20.35
C ARG A 191 12.13 -18.70 -19.19
N GLU A 192 13.34 -18.26 -19.51
CA GLU A 192 14.16 -17.55 -18.54
C GLU A 192 13.53 -16.17 -18.25
N PRO A 193 13.71 -15.63 -17.04
CA PRO A 193 13.29 -14.27 -16.73
C PRO A 193 13.88 -13.29 -17.74
N VAL A 194 13.03 -12.48 -18.38
CA VAL A 194 13.49 -11.44 -19.31
C VAL A 194 14.15 -10.34 -18.48
N ARG A 195 15.48 -10.21 -18.62
CA ARG A 195 16.27 -9.16 -17.99
C ARG A 195 16.42 -8.01 -18.97
N SER A 196 16.13 -6.80 -18.51
CA SER A 196 16.37 -5.55 -19.23
C SER A 196 17.37 -4.70 -18.46
N GLU A 197 18.02 -3.73 -19.11
CA GLU A 197 18.94 -2.79 -18.45
C GLU A 197 18.26 -1.98 -17.32
N ALA A 198 16.95 -1.75 -17.42
CA ALA A 198 16.16 -1.01 -16.43
C ALA A 198 15.67 -1.88 -15.24
N GLY A 199 15.80 -3.21 -15.32
CA GLY A 199 15.32 -4.10 -14.28
C GLY A 199 15.00 -5.52 -14.72
N SER A 200 14.66 -6.36 -13.74
CA SER A 200 14.29 -7.76 -13.93
C SER A 200 12.79 -7.96 -13.68
N THR A 201 12.15 -8.67 -14.60
CA THR A 201 10.74 -9.07 -14.46
C THR A 201 10.66 -10.55 -14.10
N SER A 202 9.93 -10.85 -13.02
CA SER A 202 9.62 -12.21 -12.62
C SER A 202 8.12 -12.39 -12.50
N THR A 203 7.63 -13.46 -13.11
CA THR A 203 6.22 -13.84 -13.09
C THR A 203 6.04 -15.04 -12.19
N LYS A 204 5.10 -14.93 -11.25
CA LYS A 204 4.66 -16.03 -10.40
C LYS A 204 3.16 -16.26 -10.59
N MET A 205 2.75 -17.52 -10.66
CA MET A 205 1.33 -17.86 -10.59
C MET A 205 0.88 -17.71 -9.13
N VAL A 206 -0.13 -16.88 -8.89
CA VAL A 206 -0.71 -16.67 -7.57
C VAL A 206 -2.16 -17.13 -7.61
N TRP A 207 -2.53 -17.97 -6.66
CA TRP A 207 -3.92 -18.33 -6.44
C TRP A 207 -4.68 -17.13 -5.90
N THR A 208 -5.71 -16.72 -6.63
CA THR A 208 -6.63 -15.65 -6.27
C THR A 208 -8.06 -16.19 -6.29
N PHE A 209 -9.01 -15.39 -5.82
CA PHE A 209 -10.41 -15.77 -5.79
C PHE A 209 -11.31 -14.62 -6.23
N GLU A 210 -12.50 -14.98 -6.71
CA GLU A 210 -13.59 -14.07 -7.05
C GLU A 210 -14.91 -14.68 -6.55
N ILE A 211 -15.79 -13.85 -6.00
CA ILE A 211 -17.09 -14.31 -5.51
C ILE A 211 -18.05 -14.32 -6.71
N GLU A 212 -18.50 -15.50 -7.12
CA GLU A 212 -19.50 -15.63 -8.19
C GLU A 212 -20.91 -15.48 -7.64
N ASP A 213 -21.19 -16.06 -6.46
CA ASP A 213 -22.53 -16.11 -5.89
C ASP A 213 -22.50 -16.01 -4.37
N TRP A 214 -22.97 -14.87 -3.87
CA TRP A 214 -23.08 -14.57 -2.43
C TRP A 214 -24.02 -15.53 -1.69
N SER A 215 -25.01 -16.09 -2.36
CA SER A 215 -26.03 -16.95 -1.74
C SER A 215 -25.47 -18.34 -1.40
N LYS A 216 -24.44 -18.76 -2.13
CA LYS A 216 -23.77 -20.05 -1.94
C LYS A 216 -22.63 -19.97 -0.93
N VAL A 217 -22.22 -18.77 -0.52
CA VAL A 217 -21.20 -18.59 0.50
C VAL A 217 -21.76 -19.04 1.84
N GLU A 218 -21.06 -19.97 2.50
CA GLU A 218 -21.47 -20.47 3.81
C GLU A 218 -21.69 -19.31 4.79
N ARG A 219 -22.80 -19.39 5.54
CA ARG A 219 -23.21 -18.36 6.50
C ARG A 219 -22.11 -17.98 7.48
N LYS A 220 -21.28 -18.94 7.90
CA LYS A 220 -20.13 -18.71 8.79
C LYS A 220 -19.13 -17.69 8.22
N HIS A 221 -18.86 -17.75 6.92
CA HIS A 221 -17.95 -16.80 6.27
C HIS A 221 -18.59 -15.42 6.13
N LEU A 222 -19.89 -15.36 5.83
CA LEU A 222 -20.65 -14.10 5.78
C LEU A 222 -20.68 -13.40 7.15
N GLU A 223 -20.87 -14.15 8.23
CA GLU A 223 -20.84 -13.63 9.60
C GLU A 223 -19.45 -13.10 9.99
N GLN A 224 -18.37 -13.78 9.57
CA GLN A 224 -17.01 -13.30 9.75
C GLN A 224 -16.74 -12.01 8.96
N ILE A 225 -17.20 -11.93 7.71
CA ILE A 225 -17.11 -10.71 6.89
C ILE A 225 -17.85 -9.57 7.59
N ALA A 226 -19.08 -9.81 8.06
CA ALA A 226 -19.89 -8.81 8.75
C ALA A 226 -19.21 -8.33 10.05
N LYS A 227 -18.65 -9.26 10.85
CA LYS A 227 -17.92 -8.92 12.07
C LYS A 227 -16.73 -7.99 11.79
N ILE A 228 -15.91 -8.34 10.80
CA ILE A 228 -14.74 -7.53 10.42
C ILE A 228 -15.18 -6.18 9.84
N ALA A 229 -16.27 -6.14 9.05
CA ALA A 229 -16.81 -4.90 8.51
C ALA A 229 -17.27 -3.93 9.62
N VAL A 230 -17.94 -4.44 10.66
CA VAL A 230 -18.35 -3.63 11.81
C VAL A 230 -17.15 -3.06 12.58
N GLU A 231 -16.11 -3.87 12.76
CA GLU A 231 -14.90 -3.47 13.48
C GLU A 231 -14.09 -2.42 12.72
N THR A 232 -13.93 -2.60 11.40
CA THR A 232 -13.10 -1.72 10.56
C THR A 232 -13.84 -0.52 9.99
N LYS A 233 -15.18 -0.49 10.02
CA LYS A 233 -16.04 0.54 9.40
C LYS A 233 -15.48 1.02 8.05
N PRO A 234 -15.26 0.10 7.10
CA PRO A 234 -14.66 0.45 5.81
C PRO A 234 -15.56 1.46 5.07
N LYS A 235 -14.93 2.39 4.35
CA LYS A 235 -15.66 3.25 3.40
C LYS A 235 -16.23 2.37 2.27
N ASP A 236 -17.28 2.81 1.59
CA ASP A 236 -17.98 2.01 0.54
C ASP A 236 -17.04 1.47 -0.57
N SER A 237 -15.89 2.11 -0.80
CA SER A 237 -14.87 1.67 -1.76
C SER A 237 -13.93 0.56 -1.24
N GLU A 238 -13.97 0.21 0.05
CA GLU A 238 -12.99 -0.65 0.72
C GLU A 238 -13.54 -2.01 1.16
N HIS A 239 -14.80 -2.34 0.84
CA HIS A 239 -15.40 -3.64 1.17
C HIS A 239 -14.59 -4.84 0.66
N HIS A 240 -13.83 -4.67 -0.43
CA HIS A 240 -12.91 -5.69 -0.96
C HIS A 240 -11.82 -6.10 0.06
N LEU A 241 -11.39 -5.21 0.95
CA LEU A 241 -10.37 -5.51 1.96
C LEU A 241 -10.88 -6.47 3.03
N VAL A 242 -12.16 -6.31 3.41
CA VAL A 242 -12.81 -7.18 4.40
C VAL A 242 -12.96 -8.60 3.87
N ILE A 243 -13.43 -8.72 2.62
CA ILE A 243 -13.58 -10.00 1.92
C ILE A 243 -12.23 -10.72 1.82
N ASN A 244 -11.17 -9.98 1.45
CA ASN A 244 -9.82 -10.50 1.39
C ASN A 244 -9.34 -11.08 2.72
N LYS A 245 -9.69 -10.48 3.86
CA LYS A 245 -9.28 -10.99 5.18
C LYS A 245 -9.85 -12.37 5.49
N VAL A 246 -11.00 -12.73 4.92
CA VAL A 246 -11.66 -14.02 5.18
C VAL A 246 -11.19 -15.09 4.20
N PHE A 247 -11.22 -14.82 2.89
CA PHE A 247 -10.95 -15.86 1.90
C PHE A 247 -9.48 -16.00 1.50
N LYS A 248 -8.66 -14.93 1.59
CA LYS A 248 -7.24 -15.01 1.22
C LYS A 248 -6.48 -16.04 2.06
N PRO A 249 -6.65 -16.14 3.40
CA PRO A 249 -6.01 -17.19 4.20
C PRO A 249 -6.42 -18.60 3.77
N MET A 250 -7.68 -18.82 3.39
CA MET A 250 -8.17 -20.12 2.92
C MET A 250 -7.50 -20.54 1.61
N VAL A 251 -7.38 -19.59 0.67
CA VAL A 251 -6.69 -19.82 -0.61
C VAL A 251 -5.19 -20.08 -0.38
N VAL A 252 -4.55 -19.34 0.54
CA VAL A 252 -3.15 -19.58 0.91
C VAL A 252 -2.97 -20.95 1.59
N ALA A 253 -3.93 -21.39 2.39
CA ALA A 253 -3.93 -22.70 3.05
C ALA A 253 -4.18 -23.90 2.10
N GLY A 254 -4.36 -23.66 0.80
CA GLY A 254 -4.54 -24.73 -0.18
C GLY A 254 -6.00 -25.11 -0.45
N ILE A 255 -6.98 -24.43 0.15
CA ILE A 255 -8.40 -24.68 -0.12
C ILE A 255 -8.72 -24.13 -1.52
N ARG A 256 -9.23 -25.00 -2.41
CA ARG A 256 -9.53 -24.67 -3.81
C ARG A 256 -11.02 -24.75 -4.16
N ILE A 257 -11.80 -25.40 -3.31
CA ILE A 257 -13.24 -25.55 -3.48
C ILE A 257 -13.89 -24.84 -2.30
N ILE A 258 -14.46 -23.66 -2.57
CA ILE A 258 -15.18 -22.86 -1.58
C ILE A 258 -16.56 -22.56 -2.19
N PRO A 259 -17.67 -22.94 -1.54
CA PRO A 259 -19.01 -22.66 -2.06
C PRO A 259 -19.21 -21.17 -2.36
N GLY A 260 -19.68 -20.84 -3.58
CA GLY A 260 -19.92 -19.46 -4.03
C GLY A 260 -18.67 -18.67 -4.45
N VAL A 261 -17.47 -19.25 -4.33
CA VAL A 261 -16.21 -18.57 -4.61
C VAL A 261 -15.40 -19.35 -5.64
N ARG A 262 -15.06 -18.69 -6.75
CA ARG A 262 -14.19 -19.24 -7.78
C ARG A 262 -12.74 -18.96 -7.42
N VAL A 263 -11.97 -20.01 -7.17
CA VAL A 263 -10.53 -19.93 -6.92
C VAL A 263 -9.78 -20.28 -8.22
N TYR A 264 -8.87 -19.41 -8.66
CA TYR A 264 -8.12 -19.59 -9.89
C TYR A 264 -6.69 -19.05 -9.78
N GLU A 265 -5.79 -19.53 -10.63
CA GLU A 265 -4.43 -18.99 -10.71
C GLU A 265 -4.41 -17.79 -11.65
N LYS A 266 -3.88 -16.66 -11.18
CA LYS A 266 -3.58 -15.48 -11.99
C LYS A 266 -2.05 -15.27 -12.05
N PRO A 267 -1.46 -15.00 -13.22
CA PRO A 267 -0.08 -14.56 -13.28
C PRO A 267 0.04 -13.19 -12.61
N VAL A 268 0.94 -13.09 -11.65
CA VAL A 268 1.31 -11.83 -11.00
C VAL A 268 2.73 -11.51 -11.40
N VAL A 269 2.87 -10.38 -12.09
CA VAL A 269 4.15 -9.84 -12.56
C VAL A 269 4.74 -8.99 -11.45
N SER A 270 5.99 -9.28 -11.10
CA SER A 270 6.79 -8.46 -10.20
C SER A 270 7.96 -7.88 -10.99
N VAL A 271 8.06 -6.56 -11.00
CA VAL A 271 9.16 -5.82 -11.63
C VAL A 271 10.03 -5.26 -10.52
N ARG A 272 11.32 -5.60 -10.53
CA ARG A 272 12.33 -5.02 -9.65
C ARG A 272 13.22 -4.09 -10.49
N ALA A 273 13.26 -2.82 -10.10
CA ALA A 273 14.22 -1.86 -10.65
C ALA A 273 15.65 -2.29 -10.28
N ALA A 274 16.60 -2.02 -11.18
CA ALA A 274 18.01 -2.31 -10.96
C ALA A 274 18.61 -1.46 -9.83
#